data_AF-K9VG73-F1
#
_entry.id   AF-K9VG73-F1
#
_cell.length_a   1.000
_cell.length_b   1.000
_cell.length_c   1.000
_cell.angle_alpha   90.00
_cell.angle_beta   90.00
_cell.angle_gamma   90.00
#
_symmetry.space_group_name_H-M   'P 1'
#
loop_
_entity.id
_entity.type
_entity.pdbx_description
1 polymer ?
#
loop_
_entity_poly.entity_id
_entity_poly.type
_entity_poly.pdbx_seq_one_letter_code
_entity_poly.pdbx_strand_id
1 'polypeptide(L)'
;MNNPIIWLHGDCLSPEGPAFQAHPEAPAIWVWDDALIDEWQLSLKRMVFIYECLLELPVVIRRGDVAAEVIAFAIESGANQVVTTESPSPRFQDICRKIKRSHPIEVLPPEPFVRYDGYIDLKRFSRYWRVAEKYVF
;
A
#
# COMPACT_ATOMS: atom_id res chain seq x y z
N MET A 1 -10.73 21.37 -5.22
CA MET A 1 -9.77 20.43 -5.83
C MET A 1 -9.39 19.43 -4.74
N ASN A 2 -9.31 18.15 -5.04
CA ASN A 2 -8.78 17.17 -4.08
C ASN A 2 -7.28 17.44 -3.90
N ASN A 3 -6.82 17.42 -2.65
CA ASN A 3 -5.43 17.55 -2.27
C ASN A 3 -5.10 16.31 -1.43
N PRO A 4 -4.75 15.18 -2.05
CA PRO A 4 -4.54 13.94 -1.34
C PRO A 4 -3.12 13.87 -0.74
N ILE A 5 -2.98 13.03 0.28
CA ILE A 5 -1.69 12.41 0.61
C ILE A 5 -1.69 10.96 0.12
N ILE A 6 -0.50 10.41 -0.13
CA ILE A 6 -0.32 8.99 -0.41
C ILE A 6 0.09 8.26 0.87
N TRP A 7 -0.66 7.24 1.27
CA TRP A 7 -0.20 6.28 2.26
C TRP A 7 0.40 5.06 1.55
N LEU A 8 1.71 4.86 1.72
CA LEU A 8 2.47 3.75 1.17
C LEU A 8 2.63 2.62 2.21
N HIS A 9 2.54 1.37 1.76
CA HIS A 9 2.68 0.19 2.61
C HIS A 9 3.46 -0.94 1.90
N GLY A 10 3.86 -1.97 2.67
CA GLY A 10 4.82 -2.99 2.23
C GLY A 10 4.40 -3.80 1.01
N ASP A 11 3.09 -4.00 0.78
CA ASP A 11 2.59 -4.75 -0.38
C ASP A 11 2.66 -3.97 -1.71
N CYS A 12 2.97 -2.68 -1.69
CA CYS A 12 3.14 -1.86 -2.90
C CYS A 12 4.23 -0.80 -2.69
N LEU A 13 5.44 -1.23 -2.31
CA LEU A 13 6.60 -0.37 -2.10
C LEU A 13 7.34 -0.11 -3.43
N SER A 14 6.76 0.69 -4.32
CA SER A 14 7.34 1.03 -5.63
C SER A 14 7.02 2.48 -6.03
N PRO A 15 7.97 3.20 -6.67
CA PRO A 15 7.72 4.55 -7.18
C PRO A 15 6.76 4.55 -8.38
N GLU A 16 6.61 3.42 -9.06
CA GLU A 16 5.66 3.21 -10.16
C GLU A 16 4.31 2.66 -9.67
N GLY A 17 4.07 2.61 -8.35
CA GLY A 17 2.81 2.14 -7.78
C GLY A 17 1.60 2.99 -8.21
N PRO A 18 0.38 2.41 -8.24
CA PRO A 18 -0.83 3.11 -8.71
C PRO A 18 -1.08 4.47 -8.05
N ALA A 19 -0.82 4.59 -6.74
CA ALA A 19 -0.99 5.83 -5.99
C ALA A 19 -0.06 6.95 -6.48
N PHE A 20 1.21 6.64 -6.74
CA PHE A 20 2.16 7.62 -7.28
C PHE A 20 1.85 7.96 -8.74
N GLN A 21 1.40 6.99 -9.55
CA GLN A 21 1.00 7.28 -10.93
C GLN A 21 -0.23 8.20 -11.01
N ALA A 22 -1.22 7.98 -10.14
CA ALA A 22 -2.43 8.79 -10.10
C ALA A 22 -2.20 10.19 -9.49
N HIS A 23 -1.29 10.30 -8.52
CA HIS A 23 -1.02 11.53 -7.77
C HIS A 23 0.49 11.80 -7.62
N PRO A 24 1.21 12.10 -8.73
CA PRO A 24 2.67 12.18 -8.72
C PRO A 24 3.23 13.29 -7.82
N GLU A 25 2.47 14.36 -7.60
CA GLU A 25 2.87 15.51 -6.78
C GLU A 25 2.35 15.43 -5.33
N ALA A 26 1.60 14.37 -4.98
CA ALA A 26 1.05 14.25 -3.64
C ALA A 26 2.13 13.87 -2.62
N PRO A 27 2.16 14.50 -1.44
CA PRO A 27 3.08 14.10 -0.38
C PRO A 27 2.76 12.67 0.08
N ALA A 28 3.79 11.84 0.20
CA ALA A 28 3.64 10.44 0.60
C ALA A 28 4.16 10.19 2.01
N ILE A 29 3.55 9.24 2.70
CA ILE A 29 3.95 8.76 4.03
C ILE A 29 4.08 7.24 4.06
N TRP A 30 5.14 6.79 4.73
CA TRP A 30 5.32 5.43 5.22
C TRP A 30 5.30 5.43 6.74
N VAL A 31 4.67 4.42 7.34
CA VAL A 31 4.67 4.26 8.80
C VAL A 31 5.20 2.87 9.16
N TRP A 32 6.27 2.84 9.94
CA TRP A 32 6.69 1.63 10.65
C TRP A 32 5.66 1.30 11.73
N ASP A 33 4.84 0.28 11.47
CA ASP A 33 3.80 -0.21 12.37
C ASP A 33 4.43 -0.99 13.53
N ASP A 34 4.48 -0.39 14.72
CA ASP A 34 5.04 -1.04 15.92
C ASP A 34 4.33 -2.36 16.23
N ALA A 35 3.01 -2.42 16.10
CA ALA A 35 2.26 -3.63 16.38
C ALA A 35 2.55 -4.74 15.36
N LEU A 36 2.81 -4.40 14.10
CA LEU A 36 3.22 -5.40 13.10
C LEU A 36 4.66 -5.86 13.33
N ILE A 37 5.58 -4.94 13.64
CA ILE A 37 6.98 -5.27 13.94
C ILE A 37 7.05 -6.24 15.10
N ASP A 38 6.30 -5.97 16.16
CA ASP A 38 6.24 -6.80 17.36
C ASP A 38 5.52 -8.14 17.08
N GLU A 39 4.39 -8.14 16.39
CA GLU A 39 3.64 -9.37 16.09
C GLU A 39 4.45 -10.31 15.16
N TRP A 40 5.08 -9.77 14.13
CA TRP A 40 5.78 -10.55 13.10
C TRP A 40 7.26 -10.75 13.41
N GLN A 41 7.76 -10.16 14.50
CA GLN A 41 9.16 -10.24 14.94
C GLN A 41 10.12 -9.92 13.77
N LEU A 42 9.90 -8.78 13.11
CA LEU A 42 10.67 -8.42 11.92
C LEU A 42 12.16 -8.32 12.27
N SER A 43 12.98 -9.15 11.62
CA SER A 43 14.43 -9.12 11.82
C SER A 43 15.03 -7.77 11.39
N LEU A 44 16.14 -7.40 12.02
CA LEU A 44 16.90 -6.20 11.64
C LEU A 44 17.26 -6.20 10.14
N LYS A 45 17.63 -7.35 9.58
CA LYS A 45 17.97 -7.46 8.14
C LYS A 45 16.80 -7.06 7.24
N ARG A 46 15.58 -7.49 7.57
CA ARG A 46 14.38 -7.13 6.81
C ARG A 46 14.02 -5.65 6.98
N MET A 47 14.18 -5.10 8.18
CA MET A 47 13.95 -3.68 8.42
C MET A 47 14.94 -2.80 7.66
N VAL A 48 16.24 -3.17 7.67
CA VAL A 48 17.28 -2.45 6.91
C VAL A 48 16.98 -2.48 5.41
N PHE A 49 16.64 -3.64 4.85
CA PHE A 49 16.28 -3.76 3.43
C PHE A 49 15.12 -2.83 3.05
N ILE A 50 14.02 -2.84 3.81
CA ILE A 50 12.87 -1.95 3.55
C ILE A 50 13.28 -0.48 3.73
N TYR A 51 14.09 -0.16 4.74
CA TYR A 51 14.58 1.20 4.95
C TYR A 51 15.40 1.71 3.76
N GLU A 52 16.30 0.89 3.20
CA GLU A 52 17.05 1.22 2.00
C GLU A 52 16.12 1.50 0.81
N CYS A 53 15.08 0.68 0.61
CA CYS A 53 14.05 0.95 -0.41
C CYS A 53 13.32 2.29 -0.16
N LEU A 54 13.01 2.63 1.09
CA LEU A 54 12.34 3.89 1.43
C LEU A 54 13.21 5.12 1.12
N LEU A 55 14.53 5.01 1.21
CA LEU A 55 15.44 6.12 0.88
C LEU A 55 15.44 6.45 -0.62
N GLU A 56 15.00 5.53 -1.47
CA GLU A 56 14.85 5.75 -2.92
C GLU A 56 13.49 6.36 -3.30
N LEU A 57 12.59 6.56 -2.32
CA LEU A 57 11.22 7.02 -2.55
C LEU A 57 10.99 8.43 -1.98
N PRO A 58 10.12 9.25 -2.61
CA PRO A 58 9.78 10.58 -2.12
C PRO A 58 8.76 10.51 -0.97
N VAL A 59 9.15 9.87 0.14
CA VAL A 59 8.25 9.52 1.24
C VAL A 59 8.74 10.05 2.59
N VAL A 60 7.81 10.56 3.40
CA VAL A 60 8.06 10.86 4.80
C VAL A 60 7.95 9.58 5.61
N ILE A 61 9.02 9.23 6.33
CA ILE A 61 9.08 8.01 7.14
C ILE A 61 8.71 8.34 8.58
N ARG A 62 7.66 7.70 9.10
CA ARG A 62 7.23 7.78 10.51
C ARG A 62 7.18 6.38 11.14
N ARG A 63 6.87 6.33 12.44
CA ARG A 63 6.74 5.10 13.23
C ARG A 63 5.65 5.27 14.29
N GLY A 64 4.80 4.26 14.46
CA GLY A 64 3.70 4.29 15.44
C GLY A 64 2.44 3.54 14.97
N ASP A 65 1.27 3.92 15.49
CA ASP A 65 -0.01 3.46 14.94
C ASP A 65 -0.23 4.08 13.56
N VAL A 66 -0.33 3.23 12.54
CA VAL A 66 -0.41 3.64 11.14
C VAL A 66 -1.55 4.61 10.87
N ALA A 67 -2.75 4.34 11.42
CA ALA A 67 -3.89 5.20 11.16
C ALA A 67 -3.71 6.58 11.80
N ALA A 68 -3.20 6.64 13.03
CA ALA A 68 -2.93 7.88 13.73
C ALA A 68 -1.91 8.74 12.98
N GLU A 69 -0.78 8.15 12.56
CA GLU A 69 0.28 8.86 11.85
C GLU A 69 -0.16 9.33 10.45
N VAL A 70 -0.90 8.51 9.71
CA VAL A 70 -1.45 8.91 8.40
C VAL A 70 -2.45 10.07 8.55
N ILE A 71 -3.32 10.02 9.56
CA ILE A 71 -4.27 11.12 9.85
C ILE A 71 -3.52 12.40 10.24
N ALA A 72 -2.53 12.29 11.12
CA ALA A 72 -1.72 13.44 11.55
C ALA A 72 -1.02 14.08 10.35
N PHE A 73 -0.38 13.26 9.51
CA PHE A 73 0.28 13.73 8.29
C PHE A 73 -0.68 14.38 7.29
N ALA A 74 -1.90 13.85 7.15
CA ALA A 74 -2.93 14.47 6.31
C ALA A 74 -3.28 15.87 6.80
N ILE A 75 -3.49 16.03 8.11
CA ILE A 75 -3.81 17.32 8.74
C ILE A 75 -2.65 18.31 8.56
N GLU A 76 -1.41 17.88 8.84
CA GLU A 76 -0.20 18.70 8.70
C GLU A 76 0.03 19.17 7.26
N SER A 77 -0.30 18.32 6.28
CA SER A 77 -0.17 18.61 4.85
C SER A 77 -1.34 19.42 4.28
N GLY A 78 -2.36 19.73 5.09
CA GLY A 78 -3.60 20.35 4.62
C GLY A 78 -4.34 19.48 3.59
N ALA A 79 -4.14 18.17 3.63
CA ALA A 79 -4.75 17.21 2.72
C ALA A 79 -6.19 16.92 3.13
N ASN A 80 -7.05 16.69 2.14
CA ASN A 80 -8.48 16.39 2.36
C ASN A 80 -8.87 14.97 1.96
N GLN A 81 -7.89 14.15 1.57
CA GLN A 81 -8.07 12.79 1.12
C GLN A 81 -6.80 11.98 1.38
N VAL A 82 -6.96 10.68 1.64
CA VAL A 82 -5.87 9.70 1.64
C VAL A 82 -6.03 8.80 0.43
N VAL A 83 -4.95 8.58 -0.30
CA VAL A 83 -4.88 7.62 -1.41
C VAL A 83 -3.90 6.52 -1.06
N THR A 84 -4.23 5.28 -1.35
CA THR A 84 -3.34 4.13 -1.13
C THR A 84 -3.60 3.06 -2.18
N THR A 85 -2.77 2.02 -2.21
CA THR A 85 -2.96 0.87 -3.11
C THR A 85 -3.67 -0.26 -2.36
N GLU A 86 -4.42 -1.11 -3.06
CA GLU A 86 -5.04 -2.27 -2.43
C GLU A 86 -4.00 -3.26 -1.88
N SER A 87 -4.30 -3.83 -0.73
CA SER A 87 -3.55 -4.94 -0.13
C SER A 87 -4.51 -6.06 0.30
N PRO A 88 -4.13 -7.34 0.11
CA PRO A 88 -4.90 -8.48 0.62
C PRO A 88 -4.77 -8.67 2.14
N SER A 89 -3.92 -7.89 2.82
CA SER A 89 -3.68 -7.99 4.26
C SER A 89 -4.96 -7.69 5.06
N PRO A 90 -5.38 -8.54 6.02
CA PRO A 90 -6.50 -8.21 6.89
C PRO A 90 -6.28 -6.91 7.69
N ARG A 91 -5.04 -6.66 8.14
CA ARG A 91 -4.68 -5.43 8.87
C ARG A 91 -4.87 -4.17 8.03
N PHE A 92 -4.67 -4.27 6.71
CA PHE A 92 -4.88 -3.14 5.80
C PHE A 92 -6.34 -2.65 5.84
N GLN A 93 -7.31 -3.57 5.77
CA GLN A 93 -8.73 -3.21 5.85
C GLN A 93 -9.09 -2.52 7.17
N ASP A 94 -8.50 -2.96 8.27
CA ASP A 94 -8.69 -2.37 9.60
C ASP A 94 -8.14 -0.94 9.69
N ILE A 95 -6.95 -0.71 9.14
CA ILE A 95 -6.32 0.61 9.09
C ILE A 95 -7.13 1.55 8.19
N CYS A 96 -7.54 1.10 6.99
CA CYS A 96 -8.42 1.85 6.11
C CYS A 96 -9.71 2.29 6.81
N ARG A 97 -10.34 1.39 7.58
CA ARG A 97 -11.56 1.71 8.36
C ARG A 97 -11.30 2.75 9.44
N LYS A 98 -10.13 2.76 10.09
CA LYS A 98 -9.75 3.78 11.07
C LYS A 98 -9.53 5.14 10.40
N ILE A 99 -8.77 5.19 9.31
CA ILE A 99 -8.48 6.42 8.54
C ILE A 99 -9.78 7.04 8.02
N LYS A 100 -10.68 6.21 7.45
CA LYS A 100 -11.95 6.64 6.87
C LYS A 100 -12.88 7.40 7.83
N ARG A 101 -12.67 7.27 9.15
CA ARG A 101 -13.44 8.02 10.15
C ARG A 101 -13.05 9.51 10.20
N SER A 102 -11.88 9.86 9.70
CA SER A 102 -11.33 11.21 9.74
C SER A 102 -11.19 11.81 8.33
N HIS A 103 -10.66 11.03 7.38
CA HIS A 103 -10.43 11.49 6.00
C HIS A 103 -11.03 10.49 5.00
N PRO A 104 -11.65 10.94 3.89
CA PRO A 104 -11.96 10.08 2.76
C PRO A 104 -10.72 9.30 2.33
N ILE A 105 -10.91 8.01 2.06
CA ILE A 105 -9.84 7.13 1.56
C ILE A 105 -10.21 6.56 0.20
N GLU A 106 -9.30 6.68 -0.75
CA GLU A 106 -9.36 6.06 -2.07
C GLU A 106 -8.31 4.94 -2.12
N VAL A 107 -8.75 3.76 -2.54
CA VAL A 107 -7.91 2.57 -2.65
C VAL A 107 -7.83 2.21 -4.12
N LEU A 108 -6.65 2.34 -4.70
CA LEU A 108 -6.40 2.05 -6.11
C LEU A 108 -6.00 0.58 -6.28
N PRO A 109 -6.55 -0.13 -7.27
CA PRO A 109 -6.14 -1.51 -7.52
C PRO A 109 -4.70 -1.56 -8.07
N PRO A 110 -3.88 -2.56 -7.71
CA PRO A 110 -2.61 -2.82 -8.38
C PRO A 110 -2.84 -3.27 -9.83
N GLU A 111 -1.83 -3.09 -10.68
CA GLU A 111 -1.89 -3.66 -12.03
C GLU A 111 -1.90 -5.20 -11.93
N PRO A 112 -2.94 -5.88 -12.44
CA PRO A 112 -3.02 -7.32 -12.36
C PRO A 112 -1.99 -7.97 -13.28
N PHE A 113 -1.40 -9.08 -12.83
CA PHE A 113 -0.49 -9.87 -13.66
C PHE A 113 -1.19 -10.44 -14.92
N VAL A 114 -2.48 -10.80 -14.81
CA VAL A 114 -3.31 -11.25 -15.93
C VAL A 114 -4.68 -10.61 -15.83
N ARG A 115 -5.17 -10.07 -16.95
CA ARG A 115 -6.55 -9.59 -17.09
C ARG A 115 -7.43 -10.73 -17.64
N TYR A 116 -8.02 -11.50 -16.74
CA TYR A 116 -8.92 -12.60 -17.08
C TYR A 116 -10.07 -12.69 -16.07
N ASP A 117 -11.29 -12.73 -16.58
CA ASP A 117 -12.55 -12.71 -15.81
C ASP A 117 -13.29 -14.07 -15.83
N GLY A 118 -12.75 -15.07 -16.54
CA GLY A 118 -13.30 -16.42 -16.58
C GLY A 118 -12.91 -17.29 -15.37
N TYR A 119 -13.36 -18.54 -15.38
CA TYR A 119 -13.04 -19.50 -14.32
C TYR A 119 -11.58 -19.94 -14.37
N ILE A 120 -10.90 -19.86 -13.22
CA ILE A 120 -9.60 -20.48 -12.99
C ILE A 120 -9.66 -21.38 -11.76
N ASP A 121 -9.20 -22.62 -11.88
CA ASP A 121 -9.00 -23.48 -10.72
C ASP A 121 -7.71 -23.08 -9.99
N LEU A 122 -7.89 -22.35 -8.88
CA LEU A 122 -6.81 -21.86 -8.02
C LEU A 122 -6.27 -22.91 -7.04
N LYS A 123 -6.79 -24.15 -7.01
CA LYS A 123 -6.32 -25.20 -6.08
C LYS A 123 -4.97 -25.79 -6.46
N ARG A 124 -4.54 -25.65 -7.73
CA ARG A 124 -3.24 -26.15 -8.21
C ARG A 124 -2.60 -25.14 -9.14
N PHE A 125 -1.35 -24.77 -8.86
CA PHE A 125 -0.60 -23.83 -9.69
C PHE A 125 -0.59 -24.22 -11.17
N SER A 126 -0.40 -25.51 -11.51
CA SER A 126 -0.39 -25.94 -12.92
C SER A 126 -1.72 -25.78 -13.66
N ARG A 127 -2.85 -25.78 -12.94
CA ARG A 127 -4.18 -25.52 -13.53
C ARG A 127 -4.41 -24.03 -13.73
N TYR A 128 -4.00 -23.22 -12.75
CA TYR A 128 -3.94 -21.76 -12.89
C TYR A 128 -3.07 -21.36 -14.09
N TRP A 129 -1.84 -21.87 -14.15
CA TRP A 129 -0.86 -21.49 -15.15
C TRP A 129 -1.29 -21.82 -16.59
N ARG A 130 -1.92 -22.98 -16.81
CA ARG A 130 -2.47 -23.37 -18.12
C ARG A 130 -3.48 -22.37 -18.70
N VAL A 131 -4.15 -21.62 -17.83
CA VAL A 131 -5.05 -20.53 -18.27
C VAL A 131 -4.25 -19.25 -18.39
N ALA A 132 -3.56 -18.84 -17.31
CA ALA A 132 -2.82 -17.58 -17.23
C ALA A 132 -1.81 -17.40 -18.37
N GLU A 133 -1.04 -18.43 -18.73
CA GLU A 133 0.04 -18.35 -19.74
C GLU A 133 -0.44 -17.89 -21.12
N LYS A 134 -1.73 -18.03 -21.42
CA LYS A 134 -2.35 -17.62 -22.68
C LYS A 134 -2.61 -16.10 -22.77
N TYR A 135 -2.44 -15.39 -21.66
CA TYR A 135 -2.79 -13.97 -21.51
C TYR A 135 -1.62 -13.12 -20.98
N VAL A 136 -0.47 -13.73 -20.66
CA VAL A 136 0.72 -13.04 -20.12
C VAL A 136 1.62 -12.47 -21.23
N PHE A 137 1.46 -12.95 -22.48
CA PHE A 137 2.28 -12.58 -23.64
C PHE A 137 1.41 -12.13 -24.82
#